data_AF-A0A6A3J5X8-F1
#
_entry.id   AF-A0A6A3J5X8-F1
#
_cell.length_a   1.000
_cell.length_b   1.000
_cell.length_c   1.000
_cell.angle_alpha   90.00
_cell.angle_beta   90.00
_cell.angle_gamma   90.00
#
_symmetry.space_group_name_H-M   'P 1'
#
loop_
_entity.id
_entity.type
_entity.pdbx_description
1 polymer ?
#
loop_
_entity_poly.entity_id
_entity_poly.type
_entity_poly.pdbx_seq_one_letter_code
_entity_poly.pdbx_strand_id
1 'polypeptide(L)'
;MNVYGQSDFAMYANPVVSNNNAKVLYDVYATFTQNNTLHNYTLVDSIAYLEDTPFSSGSGVVTPVTTCIDSESGILPPVNAIVAGINEAKNATTAAPSECYGGSSYKTQVNKIDYTVCASGPTGFTMKSIDMDISVLYLESQIEVVAPSMDARKCPRVAMPTSVTPIGHSLLTGDPVSSKNARKLKSAFDFSLHDLSSSFRELVSGIPTSMSKNRTSSAWDLMSSGIITLPTMSHA
;
A
#
# COMPACT_ATOMS: atom_id res chain seq x y z
N MET A 1 17.55 1.95 -3.23
CA MET A 1 17.98 3.27 -2.69
C MET A 1 18.65 3.06 -1.34
N ASN A 2 19.29 4.08 -0.76
CA ASN A 2 19.79 4.06 0.62
C ASN A 2 19.25 5.28 1.37
N VAL A 3 18.64 5.07 2.54
CA VAL A 3 18.10 6.13 3.40
C VAL A 3 18.79 6.04 4.75
N TYR A 4 19.52 7.09 5.14
CA TYR A 4 20.27 7.13 6.40
C TYR A 4 21.16 5.89 6.63
N GLY A 5 21.79 5.36 5.58
CA GLY A 5 22.66 4.19 5.65
C GLY A 5 21.92 2.85 5.51
N GLN A 6 20.59 2.86 5.48
CA GLN A 6 19.76 1.66 5.42
C GLN A 6 19.27 1.41 3.98
N SER A 7 19.49 0.20 3.48
CA SER A 7 18.91 -0.26 2.20
C SER A 7 17.50 -0.80 2.39
N ASP A 8 17.20 -1.28 3.60
CA ASP A 8 15.97 -1.98 3.93
C ASP A 8 15.33 -1.26 5.12
N PHE A 9 14.11 -0.77 4.91
CA PHE A 9 13.40 -0.01 5.92
C PHE A 9 11.90 -0.14 5.75
N ALA A 10 11.19 0.25 6.81
CA ALA A 10 9.75 0.21 6.89
C ALA A 10 9.18 1.61 7.09
N MET A 11 8.04 1.87 6.47
CA MET A 11 7.26 3.09 6.63
C MET A 11 5.84 2.71 6.98
N TYR A 12 5.21 3.44 7.89
CA TYR A 12 3.80 3.32 8.22
C TYR A 12 3.01 4.32 7.41
N ALA A 13 1.87 3.89 6.87
CA ALA A 13 1.00 4.73 6.06
C ALA A 13 -0.45 4.52 6.47
N ASN A 14 -1.13 5.60 6.87
CA ASN A 14 -2.55 5.59 7.20
C ASN A 14 -3.36 6.29 6.12
N PRO A 15 -4.47 5.68 5.68
CA PRO A 15 -5.37 6.31 4.73
C PRO A 15 -6.18 7.43 5.39
N VAL A 16 -6.17 8.60 4.79
CA VAL A 16 -7.04 9.74 5.04
C VAL A 16 -8.00 9.87 3.86
N VAL A 17 -9.26 9.50 4.10
CA VAL A 17 -10.29 9.44 3.07
C VAL A 17 -11.09 10.74 3.07
N SER A 18 -11.27 11.32 1.88
CA SER A 18 -12.12 12.52 1.69
C SER A 18 -13.59 12.24 2.04
N ASN A 19 -14.35 13.25 2.46
CA ASN A 19 -15.74 13.12 2.94
C ASN A 19 -16.73 12.42 1.98
N ASN A 20 -16.46 12.42 0.68
CA ASN A 20 -17.29 11.74 -0.33
C ASN A 20 -16.74 10.35 -0.70
N ASN A 21 -15.70 9.92 0.01
CA ASN A 21 -14.98 8.69 -0.18
C ASN A 21 -14.45 8.49 -1.61
N ALA A 22 -14.24 9.57 -2.38
CA ALA A 22 -13.80 9.45 -3.77
C ALA A 22 -12.28 9.49 -3.89
N LYS A 23 -11.62 10.15 -2.94
CA LYS A 23 -10.17 10.35 -2.92
C LYS A 23 -9.55 9.90 -1.61
N VAL A 24 -8.32 9.41 -1.71
CA VAL A 24 -7.48 9.02 -0.60
C VAL A 24 -6.18 9.82 -0.62
N LEU A 25 -5.73 10.22 0.56
CA LEU A 25 -4.38 10.69 0.86
C LEU A 25 -3.82 9.74 1.92
N TYR A 26 -2.51 9.61 2.05
CA TYR A 26 -1.89 8.85 3.11
C TYR A 26 -1.02 9.75 3.98
N ASP A 27 -1.27 9.68 5.29
CA ASP A 27 -0.36 10.18 6.30
C ASP A 27 0.71 9.13 6.57
N VAL A 28 1.96 9.55 6.70
CA VAL A 28 3.12 8.65 6.68
C VAL A 28 4.01 8.92 7.86
N TYR A 29 4.55 7.86 8.45
CA TYR A 29 5.57 7.94 9.48
C TYR A 29 6.69 6.95 9.21
N ALA A 30 7.94 7.40 9.34
CA ALA A 30 9.10 6.55 9.29
C ALA A 30 10.17 7.08 10.25
N THR A 31 10.96 6.18 10.81
CA THR A 31 12.01 6.54 11.76
C THR A 31 13.31 5.84 11.41
N PHE A 32 14.41 6.58 11.51
CA PHE A 32 15.74 6.10 11.17
C PHE A 32 16.73 6.54 12.24
N THR A 33 17.76 5.74 12.49
CA THR A 33 18.87 6.11 13.35
C THR A 33 20.16 6.12 12.55
N GLN A 34 20.87 7.25 12.58
CA GLN A 34 22.19 7.38 11.98
C GLN A 34 23.05 8.34 12.80
N ASN A 35 24.34 8.05 12.96
CA ASN A 35 25.30 8.93 13.62
C ASN A 35 24.83 9.48 14.99
N ASN A 36 24.23 8.61 15.80
CA ASN A 36 23.70 8.99 17.12
C ASN A 36 22.61 10.09 17.06
N THR A 37 21.85 10.13 15.97
CA THR A 37 20.67 10.98 15.79
C THR A 37 19.49 10.13 15.35
N LEU A 38 18.32 10.36 15.95
CA LEU A 38 17.05 9.81 15.53
C LEU A 38 16.41 10.77 14.52
N HIS A 39 16.09 10.28 13.33
CA HIS A 39 15.45 11.01 12.25
C HIS A 39 14.01 10.52 12.13
N ASN A 40 13.05 11.37 12.47
CA ASN A 40 11.63 11.10 12.33
C ASN A 40 11.09 11.83 11.10
N TYR A 41 10.66 11.07 10.11
CA TYR A 41 9.91 11.58 8.97
C TYR A 41 8.42 11.47 9.24
N THR A 42 7.69 12.55 9.04
CA THR A 42 6.23 12.58 9.17
C THR A 42 5.61 13.32 7.99
N LEU A 43 4.61 12.74 7.35
CA LEU A 43 3.75 13.40 6.36
C LEU A 43 2.34 13.42 6.94
N VAL A 44 1.80 14.61 7.22
CA VAL A 44 0.43 14.78 7.72
C VAL A 44 -0.21 15.95 6.99
N ASP A 45 -1.47 15.78 6.56
CA ASP A 45 -2.23 16.83 5.85
C ASP A 45 -1.49 17.37 4.61
N SER A 46 -0.80 16.48 3.89
CA SER A 46 0.07 16.78 2.75
C SER A 46 1.34 17.57 3.08
N ILE A 47 1.71 17.79 4.34
CA ILE A 47 2.92 18.52 4.74
C ILE A 47 3.95 17.54 5.28
N ALA A 48 5.15 17.54 4.69
CA ALA A 48 6.25 16.67 5.09
C ALA A 48 7.20 17.38 6.06
N TYR A 49 7.53 16.70 7.15
CA TYR A 49 8.41 17.14 8.21
C TYR A 49 9.56 16.16 8.40
N LEU A 50 10.75 16.69 8.68
CA LEU A 50 11.88 15.94 9.22
C LEU A 50 12.19 16.50 10.60
N GLU A 51 12.16 15.65 11.61
CA GLU A 51 12.59 15.98 12.96
C GLU A 51 13.85 15.19 13.33
N ASP A 52 14.91 15.92 13.65
CA ASP A 52 16.19 15.37 14.07
C ASP A 52 16.34 15.49 15.60
N THR A 53 16.50 14.35 16.27
CA THR A 53 16.68 14.27 17.72
C THR A 53 18.03 13.61 18.04
N PRO A 54 19.07 14.37 18.40
CA PRO A 54 20.35 13.81 18.81
C PRO A 54 20.21 12.97 20.08
N PHE A 55 20.82 11.78 20.15
CA PHE A 55 20.89 11.06 21.42
C PHE A 55 21.91 11.75 22.33
N SER A 56 21.47 12.21 23.50
CA SER A 56 22.39 12.80 24.48
C SER A 56 23.19 11.72 25.20
N SER A 57 24.51 11.89 25.21
CA SER A 57 25.43 11.09 26.05
C SER A 57 25.54 11.61 27.49
N GLY A 58 24.80 12.67 27.86
CA GLY A 58 24.84 13.33 29.17
C GLY A 58 23.46 13.76 29.70
N SER A 59 23.43 14.47 30.84
CA SER A 59 22.20 14.87 31.55
C SER A 59 21.48 16.11 31.00
N GLY A 60 21.87 16.59 29.81
CA GLY A 60 21.25 17.75 29.16
C GLY A 60 19.89 17.43 28.54
N VAL A 61 19.01 18.44 28.47
CA VAL A 61 17.73 18.35 27.75
C VAL A 61 18.02 18.32 26.25
N VAL A 62 17.65 17.22 25.58
CA VAL A 62 17.69 17.13 24.11
C VAL A 62 16.54 17.94 23.54
N THR A 63 16.83 18.85 22.62
CA THR A 63 15.81 19.60 21.88
C THR A 63 15.78 19.09 20.43
N PRO A 64 14.67 18.50 19.97
CA PRO A 64 14.49 18.13 18.58
C PRO A 64 14.54 19.36 17.66
N VAL A 65 15.08 19.19 16.44
CA VAL A 65 15.07 20.21 15.40
C VAL A 65 14.15 19.74 14.27
N THR A 66 13.08 20.49 14.02
CA THR A 66 12.10 20.19 12.97
C THR A 66 12.30 21.08 11.75
N THR A 67 12.26 20.49 10.56
CA THR A 67 12.32 21.18 9.27
C THR A 67 11.22 20.68 8.32
N CYS A 68 10.80 21.53 7.38
CA CYS A 68 9.89 21.14 6.31
C CYS A 68 10.68 20.46 5.18
N ILE A 69 10.06 19.52 4.49
CA ILE A 69 10.59 18.94 3.26
C ILE A 69 9.75 19.45 2.09
N ASP A 70 10.39 20.01 1.06
CA ASP A 70 9.71 20.65 -0.07
C ASP A 70 9.21 19.66 -1.15
N SER A 71 9.49 18.36 -0.99
CA SER A 71 9.03 17.30 -1.88
C SER A 71 8.79 15.99 -1.12
N GLU A 72 7.71 15.29 -1.46
CA GLU A 72 7.42 13.96 -0.90
C GLU A 72 8.48 12.92 -1.33
N SER A 73 9.06 13.08 -2.52
CA SER A 73 10.10 12.19 -3.05
C SER A 73 11.50 12.52 -2.53
N GLY A 74 11.61 13.39 -1.52
CA GLY A 74 12.88 13.92 -1.04
C GLY A 74 13.80 12.82 -0.52
N ILE A 75 13.64 12.47 0.75
CA ILE A 75 14.50 11.50 1.44
C ILE A 75 13.93 10.07 1.33
N LEU A 76 12.60 9.95 1.23
CA LEU A 76 11.88 8.69 1.22
C LEU A 76 11.16 8.48 -0.10
N PRO A 77 10.80 7.22 -0.43
CA PRO A 77 9.87 6.96 -1.52
C PRO A 77 8.54 7.67 -1.28
N PRO A 78 8.00 8.35 -2.32
CA PRO A 78 6.78 9.13 -2.19
C PRO A 78 5.55 8.22 -2.11
N VAL A 79 5.04 7.98 -0.91
CA VAL A 79 3.92 7.06 -0.64
C VAL A 79 2.66 7.45 -1.42
N ASN A 80 2.31 8.73 -1.48
CA ASN A 80 1.11 9.17 -2.20
C ASN A 80 1.29 9.06 -3.72
N ALA A 81 2.50 9.19 -4.25
CA ALA A 81 2.77 8.88 -5.65
C ALA A 81 2.71 7.38 -5.95
N ILE A 82 3.14 6.52 -5.01
CA ILE A 82 2.97 5.06 -5.10
C ILE A 82 1.46 4.72 -5.14
N VAL A 83 0.67 5.32 -4.24
CA VAL A 83 -0.79 5.17 -4.21
C VAL A 83 -1.45 5.67 -5.50
N ALA A 84 -0.95 6.77 -6.06
CA ALA A 84 -1.42 7.25 -7.36
C ALA A 84 -1.14 6.23 -8.48
N GLY A 85 0.06 5.67 -8.52
CA GLY A 85 0.38 4.55 -9.42
C GLY A 85 -0.54 3.36 -9.21
N ILE A 86 -0.75 2.90 -7.97
CA ILE A 86 -1.68 1.79 -7.69
C ILE A 86 -3.08 2.06 -8.23
N ASN A 87 -3.57 3.29 -8.14
CA ASN A 87 -4.87 3.67 -8.69
C ASN A 87 -4.91 3.66 -10.23
N GLU A 88 -3.77 3.81 -10.90
CA GLU A 88 -3.62 3.69 -12.35
C GLU A 88 -3.30 2.27 -12.82
N ALA A 89 -3.22 1.30 -11.90
CA ALA A 89 -2.84 -0.07 -12.22
C ALA A 89 -3.82 -0.73 -13.21
N LYS A 90 -3.25 -1.48 -14.16
CA LYS A 90 -3.98 -2.20 -15.20
C LYS A 90 -3.65 -3.68 -15.14
N ASN A 91 -4.61 -4.53 -15.48
CA ASN A 91 -4.37 -5.98 -15.60
C ASN A 91 -3.18 -6.23 -16.54
N ALA A 92 -2.25 -7.09 -16.13
CA ALA A 92 -1.18 -7.53 -17.02
C ALA A 92 -1.77 -8.43 -18.13
N THR A 93 -1.95 -7.89 -19.33
CA THR A 93 -2.47 -8.66 -20.49
C THR A 93 -1.45 -9.64 -21.07
N THR A 94 -0.17 -9.44 -20.77
CA THR A 94 0.92 -10.36 -21.05
C THR A 94 1.50 -10.83 -19.73
N ALA A 95 1.03 -11.99 -19.26
CA ALA A 95 1.70 -12.67 -18.18
C ALA A 95 3.12 -13.01 -18.65
N ALA A 96 4.15 -12.46 -18.02
CA ALA A 96 5.29 -13.30 -17.71
C ALA A 96 4.77 -14.24 -16.61
N PRO A 97 4.51 -15.54 -16.88
CA PRO A 97 3.79 -16.44 -15.98
C PRO A 97 4.52 -16.75 -14.66
N SER A 98 5.64 -16.08 -14.38
CA SER A 98 6.60 -16.43 -13.32
C SER A 98 6.80 -15.39 -12.23
N GLU A 99 6.27 -14.16 -12.35
CA GLU A 99 6.57 -13.10 -11.37
C GLU A 99 5.63 -13.11 -10.15
N CYS A 100 4.34 -13.42 -10.36
CA CYS A 100 3.35 -13.51 -9.28
C CYS A 100 2.84 -14.95 -9.17
N TYR A 101 3.41 -15.76 -8.26
CA TYR A 101 2.96 -17.13 -8.05
C TYR A 101 1.52 -17.16 -7.49
N GLY A 102 0.56 -17.63 -8.29
CA GLY A 102 -0.82 -17.93 -7.84
C GLY A 102 -1.72 -16.73 -7.55
N GLY A 103 -1.25 -15.49 -7.76
CA GLY A 103 -1.99 -14.25 -7.48
C GLY A 103 -2.41 -13.46 -8.73
N SER A 104 -3.14 -12.36 -8.51
CA SER A 104 -3.45 -11.40 -9.59
C SER A 104 -2.22 -10.52 -9.88
N SER A 105 -1.93 -10.28 -11.15
CA SER A 105 -0.83 -9.43 -11.58
C SER A 105 -1.33 -8.17 -12.30
N TYR A 106 -0.78 -7.03 -11.90
CA TYR A 106 -1.06 -5.74 -12.49
C TYR A 106 0.23 -5.07 -12.93
N LYS A 107 0.13 -4.13 -13.86
CA LYS A 107 1.21 -3.22 -14.22
C LYS A 107 0.82 -1.81 -13.83
N THR A 108 1.77 -1.08 -13.27
CA THR A 108 1.62 0.34 -13.01
C THR A 108 2.95 1.07 -13.18
N GLN A 109 2.90 2.39 -13.07
CA GLN A 109 4.04 3.26 -13.12
C GLN A 109 4.00 4.22 -11.92
N VAL A 110 5.14 4.37 -11.24
CA VAL A 110 5.32 5.35 -10.16
C VAL A 110 6.49 6.24 -10.57
N ASN A 111 6.25 7.55 -10.70
CA ASN A 111 7.29 8.51 -11.13
C ASN A 111 8.06 8.06 -12.40
N LYS A 112 7.35 7.50 -13.38
CA LYS A 112 7.93 6.97 -14.65
C LYS A 112 8.72 5.67 -14.53
N ILE A 113 8.75 5.04 -13.35
CA ILE A 113 9.35 3.73 -13.12
C ILE A 113 8.23 2.69 -13.23
N ASP A 114 8.43 1.69 -14.08
CA ASP A 114 7.47 0.60 -14.26
C ASP A 114 7.56 -0.41 -13.11
N TYR A 115 6.40 -0.86 -12.64
CA TYR A 115 6.24 -1.84 -11.59
C TYR A 115 5.30 -2.97 -12.02
N THR A 116 5.71 -4.21 -11.74
CA THR A 116 4.78 -5.35 -11.67
C THR A 116 4.21 -5.44 -10.26
N VAL A 117 2.90 -5.41 -10.12
CA VAL A 117 2.21 -5.55 -8.83
C VAL A 117 1.66 -6.97 -8.69
N CYS A 118 2.09 -7.69 -7.66
CA CYS A 118 1.60 -9.01 -7.29
C CYS A 118 0.70 -8.91 -6.06
N ALA A 119 -0.60 -9.08 -6.25
CA ALA A 119 -1.56 -9.07 -5.16
C ALA A 119 -1.58 -10.41 -4.42
N SER A 120 -1.44 -10.36 -3.10
CA SER A 120 -1.45 -11.53 -2.20
C SER A 120 -2.76 -11.68 -1.42
N GLY A 121 -3.79 -10.90 -1.77
CA GLY A 121 -5.09 -10.91 -1.10
C GLY A 121 -5.06 -10.09 0.21
N PRO A 122 -5.58 -10.61 1.34
CA PRO A 122 -5.75 -9.85 2.56
C PRO A 122 -4.44 -9.60 3.34
N THR A 123 -3.31 -10.16 2.89
CA THR A 123 -2.01 -9.96 3.54
C THR A 123 -1.25 -8.76 2.98
N GLY A 124 -1.66 -8.23 1.83
CA GLY A 124 -0.97 -7.15 1.14
C GLY A 124 -0.64 -7.46 -0.32
N PHE A 125 0.39 -6.80 -0.82
CA PHE A 125 0.89 -6.98 -2.18
C PHE A 125 2.37 -6.62 -2.28
N THR A 126 3.02 -7.05 -3.35
CA THR A 126 4.38 -6.59 -3.69
C THR A 126 4.37 -5.86 -5.01
N MET A 127 5.24 -4.87 -5.15
CA MET A 127 5.55 -4.18 -6.40
C MET A 127 7.01 -4.45 -6.71
N LYS A 128 7.29 -5.01 -7.88
CA LYS A 128 8.64 -5.35 -8.34
C LYS A 128 9.08 -4.40 -9.43
N SER A 129 10.29 -3.90 -9.32
CA SER A 129 10.90 -3.03 -10.33
C SER A 129 12.40 -3.25 -10.40
N ILE A 130 13.04 -2.74 -11.45
CA ILE A 130 14.49 -2.78 -11.61
C ILE A 130 15.22 -1.93 -10.56
N ASP A 131 14.57 -0.87 -10.04
CA ASP A 131 15.22 0.10 -9.15
C ASP A 131 15.00 -0.23 -7.68
N MET A 132 13.80 -0.67 -7.34
CA MET A 132 13.37 -0.89 -5.97
C MET A 132 12.14 -1.78 -5.96
N ASP A 133 12.16 -2.75 -5.06
CA ASP A 133 10.97 -3.53 -4.74
C ASP A 133 10.22 -2.88 -3.58
N ILE A 134 8.91 -3.01 -3.57
CA ILE A 134 8.02 -2.52 -2.54
C ILE A 134 7.17 -3.69 -2.05
N SER A 135 7.07 -3.89 -0.75
CA SER A 135 6.21 -4.89 -0.14
C SER A 135 5.29 -4.21 0.84
N VAL A 136 4.00 -4.25 0.56
CA VAL A 136 2.96 -3.63 1.39
C VAL A 136 2.30 -4.71 2.22
N LEU A 137 2.24 -4.48 3.53
CA LEU A 137 1.54 -5.33 4.49
C LEU A 137 0.40 -4.55 5.11
N TYR A 138 -0.80 -5.11 5.10
CA TYR A 138 -1.94 -4.48 5.78
C TYR A 138 -1.89 -4.75 7.27
N LEU A 139 -2.16 -3.71 8.05
CA LEU A 139 -2.28 -3.74 9.50
C LEU A 139 -3.74 -3.80 9.91
N GLU A 140 -4.02 -4.51 11.00
CA GLU A 140 -5.36 -4.61 11.57
C GLU A 140 -5.86 -3.30 12.19
N SER A 141 -4.94 -2.41 12.55
CA SER A 141 -5.24 -1.12 13.16
C SER A 141 -4.31 -0.02 12.65
N GLN A 142 -4.82 1.20 12.64
CA GLN A 142 -4.04 2.37 12.26
C GLN A 142 -3.09 2.77 13.38
N ILE A 143 -1.92 3.25 13.02
CA ILE A 143 -0.98 3.83 13.96
C ILE A 143 -1.28 5.32 14.05
N GLU A 144 -1.23 5.94 15.21
CA GLU A 144 -1.41 7.39 15.26
C GLU A 144 -0.17 8.09 14.66
N VAL A 145 -0.37 8.89 13.61
CA VAL A 145 0.68 9.69 12.99
C VAL A 145 0.42 11.15 13.33
N VAL A 146 1.31 11.74 14.12
CA VAL A 146 1.15 13.09 14.68
C VAL A 146 2.21 14.01 14.11
N ALA A 147 1.80 15.15 13.56
CA ALA A 147 2.73 16.17 13.10
C ALA A 147 3.52 16.76 14.29
N PRO A 148 4.81 17.10 14.09
CA PRO A 148 5.60 17.77 15.12
C PRO A 148 5.04 19.16 15.43
N SER A 149 5.38 19.69 16.62
CA SER A 149 4.91 21.00 17.07
C SER A 149 5.61 22.15 16.32
N MET A 150 5.09 22.47 15.13
CA MET A 150 5.57 23.55 14.27
C MET A 150 4.40 24.32 13.63
N ASP A 151 4.63 25.58 13.26
CA ASP A 151 3.66 26.34 12.46
C ASP A 151 3.57 25.80 11.03
N ALA A 152 2.56 24.98 10.77
CA ALA A 152 2.30 24.35 9.48
C ALA A 152 2.19 25.34 8.30
N ARG A 153 1.87 26.62 8.55
CA ARG A 153 1.77 27.64 7.49
C ARG A 153 3.10 27.97 6.83
N LYS A 154 4.21 27.56 7.45
CA LYS A 154 5.58 27.78 6.96
C LYS A 154 6.04 26.68 6.01
N CYS A 155 5.33 25.56 5.94
CA CYS A 155 5.71 24.43 5.10
C CYS A 155 4.81 24.34 3.85
N PRO A 156 5.36 23.96 2.68
CA PRO A 156 4.55 23.67 1.51
C PRO A 156 3.79 22.35 1.67
N ARG A 157 2.67 22.23 0.94
CA ARG A 157 2.00 20.95 0.74
C ARG A 157 2.66 20.23 -0.42
N VAL A 158 3.06 18.99 -0.20
CA VAL A 158 3.87 18.19 -1.14
C VAL A 158 3.16 16.98 -1.72
N ALA A 159 1.98 16.62 -1.18
CA ALA A 159 1.18 15.48 -1.63
C ALA A 159 -0.24 15.90 -2.03
N MET A 160 -0.82 15.21 -3.02
CA MET A 160 -2.19 15.45 -3.50
C MET A 160 -3.07 14.20 -3.32
N PRO A 161 -4.33 14.36 -2.90
CA PRO A 161 -5.26 13.24 -2.81
C PRO A 161 -5.56 12.65 -4.19
N THR A 162 -5.55 11.32 -4.28
CA THR A 162 -5.79 10.59 -5.54
C THR A 162 -7.16 9.92 -5.54
N SER A 163 -7.85 9.96 -6.69
CA SER A 163 -9.11 9.25 -6.89
C SER A 163 -8.89 7.74 -6.92
N VAL A 164 -9.76 6.99 -6.26
CA VAL A 164 -9.60 5.54 -6.12
C VAL A 164 -10.35 4.78 -7.21
N THR A 165 -9.65 3.91 -7.95
CA THR A 165 -10.27 3.02 -8.94
C THR A 165 -10.70 1.69 -8.30
N PRO A 166 -11.55 0.85 -8.94
CA PRO A 166 -11.90 -0.45 -8.37
C PRO A 166 -10.71 -1.39 -8.14
N ILE A 167 -9.69 -1.34 -9.02
CA ILE A 167 -8.45 -2.09 -8.85
C ILE A 167 -7.64 -1.49 -7.70
N GLY A 168 -7.48 -0.16 -7.70
CA GLY A 168 -6.78 0.55 -6.62
C GLY A 168 -7.40 0.29 -5.25
N HIS A 169 -8.73 0.33 -5.14
CA HIS A 169 -9.43 -0.02 -3.90
C HIS A 169 -9.07 -1.44 -3.44
N SER A 170 -9.19 -2.44 -4.31
CA SER A 170 -8.84 -3.83 -3.99
C SER A 170 -7.38 -3.97 -3.53
N LEU A 171 -6.46 -3.28 -4.20
CA LEU A 171 -5.04 -3.27 -3.87
C LEU A 171 -4.69 -2.43 -2.63
N LEU A 172 -5.54 -1.50 -2.17
CA LEU A 172 -5.27 -0.68 -1.00
C LEU A 172 -5.95 -1.24 0.26
N THR A 173 -7.03 -2.01 0.11
CA THR A 173 -7.77 -2.60 1.23
C THR A 173 -7.56 -4.10 1.39
N GLY A 174 -7.11 -4.80 0.34
CA GLY A 174 -7.07 -6.27 0.31
C GLY A 174 -8.41 -6.90 -0.03
N ASP A 175 -9.46 -6.10 -0.26
CA ASP A 175 -10.75 -6.61 -0.68
C ASP A 175 -10.68 -7.21 -2.08
N PRO A 176 -11.52 -8.20 -2.41
CA PRO A 176 -11.62 -8.70 -3.77
C PRO A 176 -12.11 -7.58 -4.71
N VAL A 177 -11.51 -7.48 -5.91
CA VAL A 177 -12.02 -6.60 -6.98
C VAL A 177 -13.48 -6.97 -7.26
N SER A 178 -14.38 -5.99 -7.17
CA SER A 178 -15.81 -6.22 -7.39
C SER A 178 -16.08 -6.89 -8.75
N SER A 179 -16.60 -8.12 -8.71
CA SER A 179 -16.82 -8.97 -9.89
C SER A 179 -17.97 -8.52 -10.80
N LYS A 180 -18.64 -7.39 -10.49
CA LYS A 180 -19.76 -6.87 -11.29
C LYS A 180 -19.34 -6.55 -12.74
N ASN A 181 -18.04 -6.39 -13.00
CA ASN A 181 -17.46 -6.20 -14.33
C ASN A 181 -16.40 -7.27 -14.68
N ALA A 182 -16.42 -8.43 -14.03
CA ALA A 182 -15.50 -9.51 -14.38
C ALA A 182 -15.64 -9.85 -15.87
N ARG A 183 -14.56 -9.65 -16.62
CA ARG A 183 -14.50 -10.01 -18.04
C ARG A 183 -14.77 -11.51 -18.14
N LYS A 184 -15.92 -11.89 -18.71
CA LYS A 184 -16.19 -13.29 -19.05
C LYS A 184 -15.06 -13.78 -19.95
N LEU A 185 -14.26 -14.72 -19.46
CA LEU A 185 -13.25 -15.38 -20.28
C LEU A 185 -14.00 -16.11 -21.40
N LYS A 186 -13.68 -15.81 -22.65
CA LYS A 186 -14.17 -16.61 -23.79
C LYS A 186 -13.35 -17.90 -23.77
N SER A 187 -14.03 -19.03 -23.60
CA SER A 187 -13.37 -20.34 -23.67
C SER A 187 -12.63 -20.46 -25.01
N ALA A 188 -11.38 -20.91 -24.96
CA ALA A 188 -10.60 -21.20 -26.16
C ALA A 188 -10.97 -22.55 -26.79
N PHE A 189 -11.78 -23.37 -26.11
CA PHE A 189 -12.21 -24.69 -26.60
C PHE A 189 -13.65 -25.00 -26.20
N ASP A 190 -14.43 -25.47 -27.16
CA ASP A 190 -15.79 -25.97 -26.93
C ASP A 190 -15.69 -27.38 -26.35
N PHE A 191 -15.57 -27.49 -25.01
CA PHE A 191 -15.76 -28.77 -24.35
C PHE A 191 -17.26 -28.99 -24.17
N SER A 192 -17.82 -29.82 -25.04
CA SER A 192 -19.19 -30.30 -24.94
C SER A 192 -19.31 -31.18 -23.68
N LEU A 193 -19.79 -30.60 -22.58
CA LEU A 193 -20.17 -31.29 -21.35
C LEU A 193 -21.49 -32.05 -21.59
N HIS A 194 -21.44 -33.09 -22.41
CA HIS A 194 -22.59 -33.98 -22.59
C HIS A 194 -22.47 -35.32 -21.85
N ASP A 195 -21.37 -35.58 -21.12
CA ASP A 195 -21.08 -36.95 -20.66
C ASP A 195 -20.55 -37.10 -19.23
N LEU A 196 -20.99 -36.24 -18.30
CA LEU A 196 -20.86 -36.51 -16.86
C LEU A 196 -22.17 -36.19 -16.13
N SER A 197 -23.28 -36.72 -16.65
CA SER A 197 -24.58 -36.74 -15.97
C SER A 197 -24.98 -38.17 -15.62
N SER A 198 -24.20 -38.85 -14.78
CA SER A 198 -24.68 -40.02 -14.03
C SER A 198 -23.66 -40.52 -13.01
N SER A 199 -23.78 -40.01 -11.79
CA SER A 199 -23.60 -40.69 -10.49
C SER A 199 -22.89 -39.78 -9.52
N PHE A 200 -23.67 -39.12 -8.66
CA PHE A 200 -23.40 -39.03 -7.22
C PHE A 200 -24.70 -38.56 -6.57
N ARG A 201 -25.63 -39.49 -6.40
CA ARG A 201 -26.70 -39.38 -5.41
C ARG A 201 -26.15 -39.97 -4.10
N GLU A 202 -26.35 -39.19 -3.05
CA GLU A 202 -26.36 -39.51 -1.61
C GLU A 202 -25.04 -39.63 -0.83
N LEU A 203 -25.16 -39.12 0.41
CA LEU A 203 -24.21 -39.01 1.54
C LEU A 203 -23.32 -37.74 1.43
N VAL A 204 -23.43 -36.70 2.25
CA VAL A 204 -23.81 -36.61 3.67
C VAL A 204 -24.46 -35.25 3.98
N SER A 205 -25.50 -35.30 4.81
CA SER A 205 -26.19 -34.18 5.45
C SER A 205 -25.28 -33.30 6.31
N GLY A 206 -25.46 -31.99 6.21
CA GLY A 206 -25.28 -31.08 7.35
C GLY A 206 -24.13 -30.09 7.26
N ILE A 207 -24.33 -28.97 6.55
CA ILE A 207 -23.71 -27.69 6.89
C ILE A 207 -24.72 -26.58 6.56
N PRO A 208 -25.27 -25.83 7.53
CA PRO A 208 -25.98 -24.60 7.22
C PRO A 208 -24.95 -23.50 6.89
N THR A 209 -24.82 -23.15 5.62
CA THR A 209 -24.17 -21.90 5.19
C THR A 209 -25.10 -20.72 5.46
N SER A 210 -25.10 -20.26 6.70
CA SER A 210 -25.62 -18.94 7.07
C SER A 210 -24.44 -17.98 7.23
N MET A 211 -23.97 -17.37 6.13
CA MET A 211 -23.24 -16.10 6.25
C MET A 211 -24.26 -15.00 6.52
N SER A 212 -24.47 -14.72 7.79
CA SER A 212 -25.15 -13.51 8.26
C SER A 212 -24.30 -12.31 7.85
N LYS A 213 -24.79 -11.57 6.85
CA LYS A 213 -24.21 -10.28 6.45
C LYS A 213 -24.74 -9.21 7.41
N ASN A 214 -24.08 -9.08 8.56
CA ASN A 214 -24.30 -7.97 9.47
C ASN A 214 -22.97 -7.27 9.78
N ARG A 215 -22.62 -6.31 8.92
CA ARG A 215 -21.96 -5.07 9.35
C ARG A 215 -22.14 -4.00 8.28
N THR A 216 -23.06 -3.09 8.56
CA THR A 216 -23.09 -1.75 7.99
C THR A 216 -21.96 -0.93 8.62
N SER A 217 -20.71 -1.22 8.28
CA SER A 217 -19.66 -0.20 8.28
C SER A 217 -19.51 0.20 6.83
N SER A 218 -19.38 1.49 6.53
CA SER A 218 -19.16 1.87 5.14
C SER A 218 -17.84 1.22 4.68
N ALA A 219 -17.79 0.70 3.46
CA ALA A 219 -16.59 0.01 2.94
C ALA A 219 -15.32 0.88 2.99
N TRP A 220 -15.49 2.18 3.20
CA TRP A 220 -14.43 3.18 3.31
C TRP A 220 -13.88 3.33 4.73
N ASP A 221 -14.62 2.92 5.76
CA ASP A 221 -14.14 2.87 7.16
C ASP A 221 -13.10 1.75 7.37
N LEU A 222 -12.89 0.90 6.35
CA LEU A 222 -12.01 -0.28 6.39
C LEU A 222 -10.75 -0.10 5.53
N MET A 223 -10.39 1.13 5.14
CA MET A 223 -9.08 1.30 4.49
C MET A 223 -7.97 0.90 5.48
N SER A 224 -7.22 -0.14 5.12
CA SER A 224 -6.18 -0.72 5.96
C SER A 224 -4.96 0.21 6.01
N SER A 225 -4.41 0.40 7.21
CA SER A 225 -3.06 0.96 7.33
C SER A 225 -2.05 -0.01 6.74
N GLY A 226 -0.99 0.53 6.13
CA GLY A 226 0.05 -0.26 5.48
C GLY A 226 1.39 -0.10 6.17
N ILE A 227 2.17 -1.18 6.24
CA ILE A 227 3.63 -1.07 6.30
C ILE A 227 4.16 -1.23 4.88
N ILE A 228 4.87 -0.21 4.41
CA ILE A 228 5.62 -0.27 3.16
C ILE A 228 7.05 -0.66 3.51
N THR A 229 7.47 -1.84 3.07
CA THR A 229 8.83 -2.36 3.23
C THR A 229 9.54 -2.38 1.89
N LEU A 230 10.83 -2.05 1.88
CA LEU A 230 11.64 -1.99 0.67
C LEU A 230 12.85 -2.92 0.88
N PRO A 231 13.08 -3.94 0.04
CA PRO A 231 14.16 -4.89 0.25
C PRO A 231 15.42 -4.52 -0.54
N THR A 232 16.51 -5.20 -0.13
CA THR A 232 17.86 -5.16 -0.70
C THR A 232 17.91 -5.48 -2.21
N MET A 233 18.68 -4.68 -2.97
CA MET A 233 19.23 -5.10 -4.25
C MET A 233 20.35 -6.13 -4.01
N SER A 234 20.05 -7.42 -4.13
CA SER A 234 21.08 -8.45 -4.23
C SER A 234 21.64 -8.43 -5.65
N HIS A 235 22.81 -7.82 -5.84
CA HIS A 235 23.61 -8.04 -7.04
C HIS A 235 24.31 -9.39 -6.86
N ALA A 236 24.00 -10.33 -7.76
CA ALA A 236 24.86 -11.47 -8.07
C ALA A 236 25.76 -11.11 -9.25
#